data_AF-A0A3M2HMX3-F1
#
_entry.id   AF-A0A3M2HMX3-F1
#
_cell.length_a   1.000
_cell.length_b   1.000
_cell.length_c   1.000
_cell.angle_alpha   90.00
_cell.angle_beta   90.00
_cell.angle_gamma   90.00
#
_symmetry.space_group_name_H-M   'P 1'
#
loop_
_entity.id
_entity.type
_entity.pdbx_description
1 polymer ?
#
loop_
_entity_poly.entity_id
_entity_poly.type
_entity_poly.pdbx_seq_one_letter_code
_entity_poly.pdbx_strand_id
1 'polypeptide(L)'
;MVCVPLTTLSNIARADEVPLVTGEQWVRSSEQLKKVYLIGIANAYHLEAAYHASNPPTDDQSMIPRFGKGLKGHTLDSVREGLNQWYAANPDRVKQPVIETIWFEMVVPGLQ
;
A
#
# COMPACT_ATOMS: atom_id res chain seq x y z
N MET A 1 -27.99 -13.47 -48.55
CA MET A 1 -28.16 -13.83 -47.13
C MET A 1 -26.88 -13.41 -46.42
N VAL A 2 -26.87 -12.25 -45.75
CA VAL A 2 -25.68 -11.67 -45.14
C VAL A 2 -25.81 -11.81 -43.63
N CYS A 3 -24.97 -12.63 -43.01
CA CYS A 3 -24.87 -12.75 -41.55
C CYS A 3 -24.10 -11.56 -41.00
N VAL A 4 -24.78 -10.69 -40.24
CA VAL A 4 -24.14 -9.64 -39.44
C VAL A 4 -23.81 -10.26 -38.08
N PRO A 5 -22.54 -10.29 -37.64
CA PRO A 5 -22.20 -10.78 -36.31
C PRO A 5 -22.64 -9.73 -35.27
N LEU A 6 -23.40 -10.18 -34.28
CA LEU A 6 -23.76 -9.40 -33.11
C LEU A 6 -22.51 -9.28 -32.22
N THR A 7 -21.78 -8.17 -32.30
CA THR A 7 -20.71 -7.87 -31.35
C THR A 7 -21.34 -7.51 -30.01
N THR A 8 -21.35 -8.46 -29.08
CA THR A 8 -21.65 -8.18 -27.68
C THR A 8 -20.54 -7.28 -27.13
N LEU A 9 -20.84 -6.01 -26.91
CA LEU A 9 -20.02 -5.14 -26.06
C LEU A 9 -20.13 -5.67 -24.64
N SER A 10 -19.23 -6.58 -24.27
CA SER A 10 -19.02 -6.96 -22.89
C SER A 10 -18.45 -5.75 -22.17
N ASN A 11 -19.33 -4.93 -21.58
CA ASN A 11 -18.95 -4.07 -20.48
C ASN A 11 -18.57 -5.01 -19.33
N ILE A 12 -17.30 -5.44 -19.31
CA ILE A 12 -16.68 -5.99 -18.12
C ILE A 12 -16.70 -4.82 -17.14
N ALA A 13 -17.69 -4.82 -16.24
CA ALA A 13 -17.67 -3.98 -15.07
C ALA A 13 -16.31 -4.22 -14.42
N ARG A 14 -15.42 -3.23 -14.50
CA ARG A 14 -14.20 -3.24 -13.69
C ARG A 14 -14.71 -3.21 -12.28
N ALA A 15 -14.46 -4.28 -11.52
CA ALA A 15 -14.60 -4.23 -10.07
C ALA A 15 -13.92 -2.93 -9.63
N ASP A 16 -14.66 -2.02 -9.00
CA ASP A 16 -14.12 -0.77 -8.51
C ASP A 16 -12.89 -1.11 -7.65
N GLU A 17 -11.69 -0.88 -8.20
CA GLU A 17 -10.46 -1.03 -7.44
C GLU A 17 -10.59 -0.16 -6.20
N VAL A 18 -10.38 -0.75 -5.01
CA VAL A 18 -10.38 0.02 -3.77
C VAL A 18 -9.37 1.15 -3.95
N PRO A 19 -9.80 2.43 -3.92
CA PRO A 19 -8.92 3.53 -4.25
C PRO A 19 -7.79 3.58 -3.24
N LEU A 20 -6.55 3.43 -3.73
CA LEU A 20 -5.37 3.54 -2.89
C LEU A 20 -5.14 5.00 -2.49
N VAL A 21 -4.72 5.20 -1.24
CA VAL A 21 -4.33 6.53 -0.77
C VAL A 21 -3.06 6.95 -1.49
N THR A 22 -3.08 8.07 -2.21
CA THR A 22 -1.93 8.65 -2.92
C THR A 22 -1.24 9.72 -2.07
N GLY A 23 -0.06 10.16 -2.52
CA GLY A 23 0.61 11.34 -1.98
C GLY A 23 -0.26 12.60 -1.98
N GLU A 24 -1.18 12.76 -2.93
CA GLU A 24 -2.06 13.95 -3.00
C GLU A 24 -2.99 14.00 -1.78
N GLN A 25 -3.58 12.86 -1.44
CA GLN A 25 -4.43 12.74 -0.26
C GLN A 25 -3.59 12.80 1.01
N TRP A 26 -2.40 12.17 1.01
CA TRP A 26 -1.48 12.21 2.14
C TRP A 26 -1.08 13.64 2.51
N VAL A 27 -0.56 14.43 1.57
CA VAL A 27 -0.08 15.80 1.81
C VAL A 27 -1.20 16.73 2.29
N ARG A 28 -2.43 16.52 1.82
CA ARG A 28 -3.62 17.28 2.25
C ARG A 28 -4.24 16.80 3.57
N SER A 29 -3.84 15.62 4.05
CA SER A 29 -4.39 15.03 5.27
C SER A 29 -3.78 15.67 6.52
N SER A 30 -4.58 15.75 7.59
CA SER A 30 -4.07 16.09 8.92
C SER A 30 -3.10 15.01 9.42
N GLU A 31 -2.21 15.40 10.35
CA GLU A 31 -1.27 14.45 10.98
C GLU A 31 -2.00 13.29 11.69
N GLN A 32 -3.18 13.56 12.26
CA GLN A 32 -4.01 12.52 12.87
C GLN A 32 -4.55 11.54 11.85
N LEU A 33 -5.03 12.01 10.68
CA LEU A 33 -5.56 11.14 9.63
C LEU A 33 -4.46 10.26 9.02
N LYS A 34 -3.27 10.82 8.79
CA LYS A 34 -2.07 10.07 8.39
C LYS A 34 -1.76 8.95 9.38
N LYS A 35 -1.78 9.25 10.67
CA LYS A 35 -1.52 8.26 11.73
C LYS A 35 -2.59 7.16 11.76
N VAL A 36 -3.86 7.51 11.62
CA VAL A 36 -4.96 6.53 11.56
C VAL A 36 -4.83 5.60 10.36
N TYR A 37 -4.46 6.13 9.19
CA TYR A 37 -4.19 5.29 8.01
C TYR A 37 -3.09 4.26 8.26
N LEU A 38 -1.96 4.69 8.84
CA LEU A 38 -0.85 3.78 9.18
C LEU A 38 -1.24 2.74 10.25
N ILE A 39 -2.05 3.14 11.25
CA ILE A 39 -2.61 2.21 12.24
C ILE A 39 -3.50 1.16 11.54
N GLY A 40 -4.32 1.57 10.58
CA GLY A 40 -5.15 0.66 9.78
C GLY A 40 -4.32 -0.41 9.07
N ILE A 41 -3.23 -0.01 8.41
CA ILE A 41 -2.29 -0.94 7.75
C ILE A 41 -1.66 -1.89 8.79
N ALA A 42 -1.16 -1.35 9.90
CA ALA A 42 -0.53 -2.15 10.94
C ALA A 42 -1.51 -3.19 11.54
N ASN A 43 -2.78 -2.80 11.74
CA ASN A 43 -3.82 -3.69 12.24
C ASN A 43 -4.16 -4.80 11.22
N ALA A 44 -4.24 -4.47 9.93
CA ALA A 44 -4.45 -5.47 8.88
C ALA A 44 -3.32 -6.50 8.86
N TYR A 45 -2.06 -6.06 8.99
CA TYR A 45 -0.92 -6.97 9.07
C TYR A 45 -0.92 -7.82 10.34
N HIS A 46 -1.31 -7.24 11.47
CA HIS A 46 -1.44 -8.03 12.70
C HIS A 46 -2.51 -9.11 12.56
N LEU A 47 -3.63 -8.80 11.92
CA LEU A 47 -4.71 -9.76 11.67
C LEU A 47 -4.25 -10.91 10.76
N GLU A 48 -3.59 -10.61 9.65
CA GLU A 48 -3.07 -11.64 8.74
C GLU A 48 -1.98 -12.49 9.43
N ALA A 49 -1.06 -11.87 10.18
CA ALA A 49 -0.06 -12.60 10.94
C ALA A 49 -0.70 -13.56 11.98
N ALA A 50 -1.74 -13.11 12.68
CA ALA A 50 -2.50 -13.94 13.60
C ALA A 50 -3.24 -15.07 12.90
N TYR A 51 -3.82 -14.80 11.73
CA TYR A 51 -4.49 -15.82 10.90
C TYR A 51 -3.52 -16.94 10.48
N HIS A 52 -2.28 -16.58 10.19
CA HIS A 52 -1.22 -17.52 9.79
C HIS A 52 -0.35 -18.05 10.93
N ALA A 53 -0.64 -17.75 12.20
CA ALA A 53 0.28 -18.02 13.32
C ALA A 53 0.78 -19.47 13.41
N SER A 54 -0.07 -20.45 13.10
CA SER A 54 0.28 -21.89 13.13
C SER A 54 1.05 -22.37 11.89
N ASN A 55 0.97 -21.62 10.78
CA ASN A 55 1.68 -21.93 9.54
C ASN A 55 2.04 -20.62 8.81
N PRO A 56 3.10 -19.92 9.26
CA PRO A 56 3.49 -18.64 8.68
C PRO A 56 3.85 -18.79 7.19
N PRO A 57 3.33 -17.93 6.30
CA PRO A 57 3.69 -17.95 4.89
C PRO A 57 5.19 -17.66 4.71
N THR A 58 5.77 -18.26 3.68
CA THR A 58 7.14 -17.93 3.27
C THR A 58 7.22 -16.51 2.66
N ASP A 59 8.43 -15.95 2.53
CA ASP A 59 8.64 -14.58 2.04
C ASP A 59 8.15 -14.37 0.57
N ASP A 60 7.95 -15.44 -0.21
CA ASP A 60 7.34 -15.45 -1.55
C ASP A 60 5.80 -15.56 -1.52
N GLN A 61 5.22 -15.93 -0.38
CA GLN A 61 3.78 -16.15 -0.21
C GLN A 61 3.05 -14.99 0.50
N SER A 62 3.78 -14.17 1.27
CA SER A 62 3.22 -12.97 1.91
C SER A 62 4.25 -11.85 1.96
N MET A 63 3.75 -10.62 1.86
CA MET A 63 4.57 -9.42 2.02
C MET A 63 4.85 -9.13 3.50
N ILE A 64 4.08 -9.70 4.43
CA ILE A 64 4.17 -9.37 5.87
C ILE A 64 5.53 -9.64 6.48
N PRO A 65 6.16 -10.82 6.27
CA PRO A 65 7.50 -11.06 6.80
C PRO A 65 8.51 -10.01 6.32
N ARG A 66 8.38 -9.56 5.06
CA ARG A 66 9.25 -8.54 4.47
C ARG A 66 8.96 -7.15 5.02
N PHE A 67 7.69 -6.76 5.19
CA PHE A 67 7.32 -5.52 5.88
C PHE A 67 7.89 -5.48 7.30
N GLY A 68 7.73 -6.56 8.07
CA GLY A 68 8.26 -6.65 9.43
C GLY A 68 9.79 -6.54 9.50
N LYS A 69 10.51 -7.19 8.57
CA LYS A 69 11.97 -7.10 8.48
C LYS A 69 12.43 -5.70 8.04
N GLY A 70 11.87 -5.17 6.95
CA GLY A 70 12.29 -3.91 6.34
C GLY A 70 11.94 -2.68 7.17
N LEU A 71 10.86 -2.73 7.97
CA LEU A 71 10.52 -1.65 8.90
C LEU A 71 11.08 -1.87 10.31
N LYS A 72 11.99 -2.81 10.51
CA LYS A 72 12.58 -3.05 11.83
C LYS A 72 13.28 -1.78 12.33
N GLY A 73 12.89 -1.32 13.52
CA GLY A 73 13.41 -0.09 14.13
C GLY A 73 12.62 1.18 13.76
N HIS A 74 11.70 1.11 12.80
CA HIS A 74 10.75 2.18 12.53
C HIS A 74 9.61 2.19 13.55
N THR A 75 9.20 3.38 13.95
CA THR A 75 7.92 3.65 14.61
C THR A 75 6.91 4.18 13.59
N LEU A 76 5.61 4.14 13.92
CA LEU A 76 4.57 4.78 13.11
C LEU A 76 4.88 6.26 12.81
N ASP A 77 5.41 6.98 13.80
CA ASP A 77 5.76 8.39 13.63
C ASP A 77 6.97 8.58 12.69
N SER A 78 7.96 7.67 12.72
CA SER A 78 9.10 7.71 11.79
C SER A 78 8.69 7.39 10.35
N VAL A 79 7.75 6.44 10.14
CA VAL A 79 7.21 6.12 8.81
C VAL A 79 6.43 7.32 8.27
N ARG A 80 5.57 7.92 9.10
CA ARG A 80 4.82 9.13 8.74
C ARG A 80 5.75 10.26 8.30
N GLU A 81 6.81 10.50 9.07
CA GLU A 81 7.77 11.56 8.79
C GLU A 81 8.57 11.28 7.51
N GLY A 82 9.03 10.04 7.30
CA GLY A 82 9.68 9.65 6.05
C GLY A 82 8.79 9.86 4.83
N LEU A 83 7.49 9.57 4.93
CA LEU A 83 6.53 9.82 3.84
C LEU A 83 6.34 11.31 3.59
N ASN A 84 6.22 12.12 4.64
CA ASN A 84 6.14 13.58 4.51
C ASN A 84 7.36 14.14 3.76
N GLN A 85 8.56 13.72 4.16
CA GLN A 85 9.82 14.16 3.55
C GLN A 85 9.92 13.70 2.09
N TRP A 86 9.56 12.44 1.82
CA TRP A 86 9.65 11.89 0.47
C TRP A 86 8.69 12.62 -0.50
N TYR A 87 7.42 12.82 -0.14
CA TYR A 87 6.50 13.54 -1.02
C TYR A 87 6.82 15.03 -1.16
N ALA A 88 7.42 15.66 -0.14
CA ALA A 88 7.92 17.03 -0.25
C ALA A 88 9.10 17.13 -1.22
N ALA A 89 9.99 16.13 -1.25
CA ALA A 89 11.13 16.06 -2.16
C ALA A 89 10.77 15.62 -3.59
N ASN A 90 9.63 14.94 -3.78
CA ASN A 90 9.20 14.36 -5.06
C ASN A 90 7.81 14.86 -5.48
N PRO A 91 7.62 16.18 -5.75
CA PRO A 91 6.31 16.75 -6.07
C PRO A 91 5.72 16.22 -7.38
N ASP A 92 6.56 15.77 -8.32
CA ASP A 92 6.17 15.12 -9.57
C ASP A 92 5.59 13.71 -9.37
N ARG A 93 5.87 13.08 -8.22
CA ARG A 93 5.43 11.71 -7.88
C ARG A 93 4.31 11.66 -6.85
N VAL A 94 3.63 12.79 -6.61
CA VAL A 94 2.55 12.88 -5.61
C VAL A 94 1.36 11.95 -5.89
N LYS A 95 1.21 11.46 -7.13
CA LYS A 95 0.20 10.45 -7.49
C LYS A 95 0.57 9.02 -7.07
N GLN A 96 1.82 8.77 -6.67
CA GLN A 96 2.25 7.45 -6.24
C GLN A 96 1.50 7.04 -4.96
N PRO A 97 0.96 5.81 -4.88
CA PRO A 97 0.29 5.30 -3.69
C PRO A 97 1.20 5.30 -2.46
N VAL A 98 0.66 5.69 -1.31
CA VAL A 98 1.37 5.74 -0.03
C VAL A 98 1.90 4.36 0.35
N ILE A 99 1.09 3.32 0.21
CA ILE A 99 1.50 1.94 0.57
C ILE A 99 2.66 1.45 -0.31
N GLU A 100 2.70 1.83 -1.58
CA GLU A 100 3.81 1.50 -2.49
C GLU A 100 5.06 2.30 -2.12
N THR A 101 4.91 3.58 -1.78
CA THR A 101 6.02 4.40 -1.29
C THR A 101 6.62 3.82 -0.01
N ILE A 102 5.80 3.37 0.95
CA ILE A 102 6.31 2.64 2.15
C ILE A 102 7.12 1.42 1.72
N TRP A 103 6.60 0.64 0.76
CA TRP A 103 7.29 -0.56 0.29
C TRP A 103 8.64 -0.26 -0.34
N PHE A 104 8.69 0.60 -1.37
CA PHE A 104 9.91 0.81 -2.15
C PHE A 104 10.93 1.72 -1.44
N GLU A 105 10.47 2.68 -0.63
CA GLU A 105 11.35 3.71 -0.08
C GLU A 105 11.75 3.42 1.37
N MET A 106 11.08 2.50 2.06
CA MET A 106 11.39 2.16 3.46
C MET A 106 11.59 0.66 3.65
N VAL A 107 10.65 -0.18 3.20
CA VAL A 107 10.75 -1.63 3.41
C VAL A 107 11.91 -2.22 2.62
N VAL A 108 11.95 -2.05 1.30
CA VAL A 108 12.96 -2.66 0.43
C VAL A 108 14.39 -2.24 0.82
N PRO A 109 14.68 -0.95 1.10
CA PRO A 109 15.99 -0.54 1.59
C PRO A 109 16.37 -1.17 2.93
N GLY A 110 15.42 -1.36 3.85
CA GLY A 110 15.65 -1.99 5.14
C GLY A 110 15.85 -3.52 5.10
N LEU A 111 15.75 -4.14 3.93
CA LEU A 111 16.02 -5.58 3.73
C LEU A 111 17.47 -5.89 3.31
N GLN A 112 18.28 -4.86 3.05
CA GLN A 112 19.67 -5.00 2.58
C GLN A 112 20.66 -5.25 3.71
#